data_AF-A0A090W822-F1
#
_entry.id   AF-A0A090W822-F1
#
_cell.length_a   1.000
_cell.length_b   1.000
_cell.length_c   1.000
_cell.angle_alpha   90.00
_cell.angle_beta   90.00
_cell.angle_gamma   90.00
#
_symmetry.space_group_name_H-M   'P 1'
#
loop_
_entity.id
_entity.type
_entity.pdbx_description
1 polymer ?
#
loop_
_entity_poly.entity_id
_entity_poly.type
_entity_poly.pdbx_seq_one_letter_code
_entity_poly.pdbx_strand_id
1 'polypeptide(L)'
;MQDANRAIGVYIPRNLNALEHHSSAKSVIALPRWDNNFDEIWVDDKKVTTFPFQFQQGQTVVVSSGNVYFAVRPFTISNLSTNPQLFIKELNDKDHTLTIEMYNYSGPQKTFWELAYPGTFYQGQPQNGFYSEMANKTDYKSPSDFAKTINSGTFEDVCDPKKTYTGTETRKWLLEYKREGRALGIEVDLFDWFQPTKRWTDKGEITLPMLESKWAIEDRSGDISIQNVQLKTKENEVSWMYVSPSKETIVAAYHGFEDSALRLVFPDKSSVAFPNIEAGILIWHKGILEYNVLGNDQNPIVINKGALNKIIQN
;
A
#
# COMPACT_ATOMS: atom_id res chain seq x y z
N MET A 1 -1.69 0.13 3.82
CA MET A 1 -0.56 -0.33 4.66
C MET A 1 -0.91 -1.70 5.21
N GLN A 2 0.03 -2.65 5.23
CA GLN A 2 -0.25 -4.04 5.58
C GLN A 2 0.86 -4.61 6.48
N ASP A 3 0.48 -5.44 7.45
CA ASP A 3 1.38 -6.31 8.21
C ASP A 3 0.74 -7.70 8.34
N ALA A 4 1.38 -8.69 7.71
CA ALA A 4 0.87 -10.06 7.60
C ALA A 4 -0.61 -10.10 7.19
N ASN A 5 -1.49 -10.53 8.09
CA ASN A 5 -2.92 -10.72 7.87
C ASN A 5 -3.78 -9.48 8.16
N ARG A 6 -3.18 -8.34 8.52
CA ARG A 6 -3.88 -7.09 8.88
C ARG A 6 -3.53 -5.99 7.88
N ALA A 7 -4.50 -5.15 7.53
CA ALA A 7 -4.26 -3.98 6.69
C ALA A 7 -5.12 -2.78 7.11
N ILE A 8 -4.59 -1.58 6.86
CA ILE A 8 -5.36 -0.33 6.84
C ILE A 8 -5.35 0.17 5.40
N GLY A 9 -6.55 0.24 4.81
CA GLY A 9 -6.80 0.84 3.50
C GLY A 9 -7.31 2.26 3.66
N VAL A 10 -6.76 3.17 2.87
CA VAL A 10 -7.21 4.57 2.79
C VAL A 10 -7.42 4.91 1.33
N TYR A 11 -8.47 5.70 1.05
CA TYR A 11 -8.90 6.01 -0.30
C TYR A 11 -9.20 7.50 -0.45
N ILE A 12 -8.78 8.06 -1.58
CA ILE A 12 -9.25 9.35 -2.06
C ILE A 12 -9.92 9.20 -3.42
N PRO A 13 -10.99 9.96 -3.67
CA PRO A 13 -11.61 9.99 -4.98
C PRO A 13 -10.73 10.75 -5.97
N ARG A 14 -10.62 10.22 -7.18
CA ARG A 14 -9.77 10.81 -8.24
C ARG A 14 -10.22 12.22 -8.64
N ASN A 15 -11.53 12.43 -8.80
CA ASN A 15 -12.11 13.66 -9.33
C ASN A 15 -13.33 14.10 -8.51
N LEU A 16 -13.18 14.53 -7.25
CA LEU A 16 -14.23 15.35 -6.62
C LEU A 16 -13.78 16.81 -6.69
N ASN A 17 -14.37 17.57 -7.61
CA ASN A 17 -13.91 18.93 -7.89
C ASN A 17 -15.07 19.91 -8.16
N ALA A 18 -14.71 21.13 -8.53
CA ALA A 18 -15.61 22.24 -8.78
C ALA A 18 -16.34 22.18 -10.14
N LEU A 19 -15.92 21.29 -11.04
CA LEU A 19 -16.34 21.27 -12.45
C LEU A 19 -17.29 20.11 -12.75
N GLU A 20 -16.99 18.91 -12.23
CA GLU A 20 -17.74 17.69 -12.51
C GLU A 20 -18.89 17.52 -11.51
N HIS A 21 -20.08 17.22 -12.04
CA HIS A 21 -21.23 16.88 -11.23
C HIS A 21 -21.20 15.41 -10.85
N HIS A 22 -21.31 15.11 -9.56
CA HIS A 22 -21.41 13.74 -9.06
C HIS A 22 -22.71 13.51 -8.31
N SER A 23 -23.31 12.33 -8.52
CA SER A 23 -24.45 11.83 -7.75
C SER A 23 -24.02 10.91 -6.60
N SER A 24 -22.77 10.46 -6.59
CA SER A 24 -22.19 9.68 -5.49
C SER A 24 -20.67 9.77 -5.43
N ALA A 25 -20.14 9.52 -4.24
CA ALA A 25 -18.72 9.30 -3.97
C ALA A 25 -18.59 8.23 -2.89
N LYS A 26 -17.92 7.12 -3.20
CA LYS A 26 -17.74 5.99 -2.29
C LYS A 26 -16.46 5.23 -2.59
N SER A 27 -15.98 4.52 -1.58
CA SER A 27 -15.09 3.38 -1.78
C SER A 27 -15.93 2.09 -1.78
N VAL A 28 -15.47 1.10 -2.53
CA VAL A 28 -16.15 -0.20 -2.66
C VAL A 28 -15.10 -1.29 -2.49
N ILE A 29 -15.33 -2.18 -1.53
CA ILE A 29 -14.63 -3.46 -1.46
C ILE A 29 -15.52 -4.49 -2.12
N ALA A 30 -15.06 -5.05 -3.24
CA ALA A 30 -15.77 -6.07 -3.99
C ALA A 30 -15.15 -7.44 -3.70
N LEU A 31 -15.98 -8.38 -3.28
CA LEU A 31 -15.58 -9.75 -2.94
C LEU A 31 -16.42 -10.69 -3.83
N PRO A 32 -15.82 -11.37 -4.82
CA PRO A 32 -16.54 -12.41 -5.54
C PRO A 32 -16.91 -13.51 -4.56
N ARG A 33 -18.14 -14.02 -4.65
CA ARG A 33 -18.58 -15.11 -3.78
C ARG A 33 -18.32 -16.43 -4.51
N TRP A 34 -17.39 -17.22 -3.98
CA TRP A 34 -17.02 -18.50 -4.60
C TRP A 34 -18.11 -19.56 -4.45
N ASP A 35 -18.83 -19.56 -3.32
CA ASP A 35 -20.01 -20.41 -3.13
C ASP A 35 -21.06 -19.73 -2.26
N ASN A 36 -22.08 -19.19 -2.91
CA ASN A 36 -23.18 -18.47 -2.25
C ASN A 36 -23.94 -19.30 -1.22
N ASN A 37 -23.90 -20.63 -1.30
CA ASN A 37 -24.65 -21.49 -0.39
C ASN A 37 -23.94 -21.68 0.95
N PHE A 38 -22.62 -21.49 1.02
CA PHE A 38 -21.82 -21.68 2.23
C PHE A 38 -21.20 -20.40 2.76
N ASP A 39 -21.11 -19.37 1.93
CA ASP A 39 -20.54 -18.09 2.33
C ASP A 39 -21.52 -17.34 3.23
N GLU A 40 -21.11 -17.10 4.47
CA GLU A 40 -21.87 -16.35 5.46
C GLU A 40 -21.35 -14.92 5.62
N ILE A 41 -22.27 -13.98 5.81
CA ILE A 41 -21.94 -12.59 6.06
C ILE A 41 -22.50 -12.21 7.41
N TRP A 42 -21.66 -11.61 8.24
CA TRP A 42 -22.01 -11.17 9.59
C TRP A 42 -21.60 -9.72 9.77
N VAL A 43 -22.38 -8.98 10.56
CA VAL A 43 -22.03 -7.66 11.07
C VAL A 43 -22.03 -7.77 12.58
N ASP A 44 -20.84 -7.72 13.18
CA ASP A 44 -20.59 -8.05 14.58
C ASP A 44 -21.18 -9.41 14.97
N ASP A 45 -22.30 -9.44 15.70
CA ASP A 45 -23.00 -10.64 16.15
C ASP A 45 -24.27 -10.96 15.36
N LYS A 46 -24.56 -10.20 14.30
CA LYS A 46 -25.75 -10.38 13.47
C LYS A 46 -25.41 -11.00 12.12
N LYS A 47 -25.98 -12.17 11.84
CA LYS A 47 -25.95 -12.77 10.50
C LYS A 47 -26.80 -11.95 9.54
N VAL A 48 -26.25 -11.64 8.38
CA VAL A 48 -26.91 -10.90 7.30
C VAL A 48 -27.53 -11.91 6.32
N THR A 49 -28.83 -11.79 6.10
CA THR A 49 -29.59 -12.68 5.21
C THR A 49 -30.34 -11.95 4.10
N THR A 50 -30.34 -10.62 4.11
CA THR A 50 -31.09 -9.78 3.17
C THR A 50 -30.24 -8.61 2.70
N PHE A 51 -30.22 -8.35 1.39
CA PHE A 51 -29.50 -7.23 0.77
C PHE A 51 -30.47 -6.23 0.11
N PRO A 52 -30.16 -4.92 0.10
CA PRO A 52 -29.01 -4.29 0.74
C PRO A 52 -29.13 -4.30 2.28
N PHE A 53 -28.02 -4.48 2.97
CA PHE A 53 -27.95 -4.42 4.43
C PHE A 53 -27.20 -3.16 4.87
N GLN A 54 -27.85 -2.28 5.63
CA GLN A 54 -27.20 -1.10 6.18
C GLN A 54 -26.52 -1.43 7.52
N PHE A 55 -25.30 -0.94 7.70
CA PHE A 55 -24.58 -1.03 8.97
C PHE A 55 -24.04 0.34 9.39
N GLN A 56 -23.41 0.41 10.57
CA GLN A 56 -22.92 1.63 11.18
C GLN A 56 -21.40 1.67 11.26
N GLN A 57 -20.84 2.87 11.37
CA GLN A 57 -19.42 3.05 11.62
C GLN A 57 -19.05 2.36 12.94
N GLY A 58 -17.88 1.74 13.00
CA GLY A 58 -17.46 0.99 14.17
C GLY A 58 -18.16 -0.36 14.34
N GLN A 59 -18.84 -0.86 13.31
CA GLN A 59 -19.22 -2.27 13.22
C GLN A 59 -18.24 -3.02 12.31
N THR A 60 -18.00 -4.29 12.61
CA THR A 60 -17.10 -5.14 11.84
C THR A 60 -17.92 -6.09 10.96
N VAL A 61 -17.76 -5.97 9.65
CA VAL A 61 -18.31 -6.90 8.67
C VAL A 61 -17.36 -8.08 8.55
N VAL A 62 -17.86 -9.30 8.70
CA VAL A 62 -17.09 -10.54 8.46
C VAL A 62 -17.76 -11.32 7.34
N VAL A 63 -17.00 -11.59 6.29
CA VAL A 63 -17.38 -12.44 5.18
C VAL A 63 -16.63 -13.75 5.31
N SER A 64 -17.39 -14.84 5.34
CA SER A 64 -16.88 -16.19 5.32
C SER A 64 -16.80 -16.64 3.87
N SER A 65 -15.62 -16.99 3.37
CA SER A 65 -15.49 -17.57 2.03
C SER A 65 -14.50 -18.72 2.02
N GLY A 66 -14.93 -19.89 1.54
CA GLY A 66 -14.13 -21.12 1.61
C GLY A 66 -13.66 -21.43 3.04
N ASN A 67 -12.35 -21.51 3.26
CA ASN A 67 -11.73 -21.78 4.57
C ASN A 67 -11.22 -20.52 5.30
N VAL A 68 -11.55 -19.33 4.81
CA VAL A 68 -11.09 -18.07 5.41
C VAL A 68 -12.24 -17.19 5.89
N TYR A 69 -11.93 -16.35 6.86
CA TYR A 69 -12.70 -15.17 7.22
C TYR A 69 -11.97 -13.93 6.69
N PHE A 70 -12.74 -13.02 6.09
CA PHE A 70 -12.30 -11.69 5.71
C PHE A 70 -13.14 -10.67 6.45
N ALA A 71 -12.49 -9.84 7.27
CA ALA A 71 -13.16 -8.81 8.05
C ALA A 71 -12.83 -7.42 7.53
N VAL A 72 -13.81 -6.52 7.59
CA VAL A 72 -13.68 -5.09 7.29
C VAL A 72 -14.36 -4.29 8.39
N ARG A 73 -13.67 -3.29 8.91
CA ARG A 73 -14.22 -2.31 9.84
C ARG A 73 -13.88 -0.91 9.34
N PRO A 74 -14.88 -0.11 8.92
CA PRO A 74 -14.63 1.26 8.49
C PRO A 74 -14.12 2.15 9.63
N PHE A 75 -13.17 3.01 9.31
CA PHE A 75 -12.84 4.20 10.10
C PHE A 75 -13.87 5.31 9.84
N THR A 76 -13.59 6.52 10.32
CA THR A 76 -14.36 7.72 10.05
C THR A 76 -14.41 8.02 8.57
N ILE A 77 -15.64 8.19 8.08
CA ILE A 77 -15.91 8.58 6.71
C ILE A 77 -16.42 10.01 6.73
N SER A 78 -15.76 10.89 5.99
CA SER A 78 -16.22 12.27 5.80
C SER A 78 -17.60 12.27 5.15
N ASN A 79 -18.61 12.73 5.88
CA ASN A 79 -19.95 12.92 5.35
C ASN A 79 -20.00 14.19 4.49
N LEU A 80 -20.18 14.02 3.18
CA LEU A 80 -20.39 15.09 2.22
C LEU A 80 -21.87 15.23 1.79
N SER A 81 -22.75 14.41 2.38
CA SER A 81 -24.21 14.43 2.20
C SER A 81 -24.92 14.73 3.55
N THR A 82 -26.22 14.49 3.62
CA THR A 82 -27.00 14.57 4.87
C THR A 82 -26.91 13.30 5.72
N ASN A 83 -26.41 12.18 5.19
CA ASN A 83 -26.15 10.95 5.93
C ASN A 83 -25.10 10.09 5.20
N PRO A 84 -23.93 9.80 5.80
CA PRO A 84 -23.01 8.84 5.23
C PRO A 84 -23.62 7.45 5.38
N GLN A 85 -23.57 6.64 4.34
CA GLN A 85 -24.21 5.33 4.34
C GLN A 85 -23.18 4.23 4.12
N LEU A 86 -23.29 3.19 4.94
CA LEU A 86 -22.50 1.98 4.86
C LEU A 86 -23.44 0.84 4.49
N PHE A 87 -23.18 0.19 3.36
CA PHE A 87 -24.01 -0.92 2.90
C PHE A 87 -23.19 -2.14 2.56
N ILE A 88 -23.80 -3.29 2.81
CA ILE A 88 -23.46 -4.52 2.14
C ILE A 88 -24.51 -4.73 1.05
N LYS A 89 -24.07 -4.93 -0.20
CA LYS A 89 -24.95 -5.24 -1.32
C LYS A 89 -24.46 -6.48 -2.04
N GLU A 90 -25.37 -7.16 -2.69
CA GLU A 90 -25.06 -8.23 -3.64
C GLU A 90 -25.35 -7.70 -5.04
N LEU A 91 -24.36 -7.80 -5.93
CA LEU A 91 -24.53 -7.45 -7.33
C LEU A 91 -25.21 -8.61 -8.06
N ASN A 92 -26.07 -8.28 -9.02
CA ASN A 92 -26.69 -9.25 -9.90
C ASN A 92 -25.78 -9.54 -11.12
N ASP A 93 -24.53 -9.91 -10.85
CA ASP A 93 -23.57 -10.41 -11.84
C ASP A 93 -23.44 -11.94 -11.75
N LYS A 94 -22.65 -12.54 -12.63
CA LYS A 94 -22.51 -14.01 -12.70
C LYS A 94 -21.90 -14.61 -11.44
N ASP A 95 -21.09 -13.83 -10.73
CA ASP A 95 -20.32 -14.26 -9.56
C ASP A 95 -20.96 -13.83 -8.24
N HIS A 96 -22.17 -13.23 -8.31
CA HIS A 96 -22.92 -12.68 -7.18
C HIS A 96 -22.02 -11.85 -6.23
N THR A 97 -21.27 -10.93 -6.81
CA THR A 97 -20.24 -10.17 -6.10
C THR A 97 -20.84 -9.42 -4.92
N LEU A 98 -20.28 -9.66 -3.74
CA LEU A 98 -20.61 -8.90 -2.54
C LEU A 98 -19.83 -7.58 -2.54
N THR A 99 -20.53 -6.47 -2.31
CA THR A 99 -19.90 -5.16 -2.16
C THR A 99 -20.11 -4.63 -0.75
N ILE A 100 -19.02 -4.19 -0.13
CA ILE A 100 -19.04 -3.35 1.08
C ILE A 100 -18.81 -1.92 0.59
N GLU A 101 -19.87 -1.12 0.60
CA GLU A 101 -19.89 0.24 0.06
C GLU A 101 -19.84 1.27 1.19
N MET A 102 -18.84 2.14 1.14
CA MET A 102 -18.56 3.17 2.15
C MET A 102 -18.69 4.56 1.52
N TYR A 103 -19.86 5.19 1.68
CA TYR A 103 -20.20 6.43 0.99
C TYR A 103 -19.74 7.69 1.73
N ASN A 104 -18.95 8.53 1.04
CA ASN A 104 -18.80 9.94 1.41
C ASN A 104 -19.99 10.77 0.94
N TYR A 105 -20.56 10.46 -0.23
CA TYR A 105 -21.69 11.19 -0.81
C TYR A 105 -22.66 10.26 -1.54
N SER A 106 -23.96 10.49 -1.34
CA SER A 106 -25.02 9.98 -2.21
C SER A 106 -26.16 11.00 -2.21
N GLY A 107 -26.64 11.40 -3.40
CA GLY A 107 -27.72 12.38 -3.50
C GLY A 107 -27.86 13.00 -4.88
N PRO A 108 -28.56 14.14 -4.98
CA PRO A 108 -28.67 14.92 -6.21
C PRO A 108 -27.30 15.28 -6.80
N GLN A 109 -27.24 15.55 -8.09
CA GLN A 109 -25.97 15.95 -8.71
C GLN A 109 -25.46 17.28 -8.15
N LYS A 110 -24.21 17.31 -7.68
CA LYS A 110 -23.52 18.54 -7.25
C LYS A 110 -22.02 18.47 -7.53
N THR A 111 -21.37 19.62 -7.48
CA THR A 111 -19.91 19.78 -7.48
C THR A 111 -19.40 19.93 -6.03
N PHE A 112 -18.08 19.83 -5.83
CA PHE A 112 -17.41 19.92 -4.53
C PHE A 112 -16.28 20.95 -4.57
N TRP A 113 -16.65 22.24 -4.45
CA TRP A 113 -15.70 23.35 -4.49
C TRP A 113 -14.66 23.28 -3.36
N GLU A 114 -15.05 22.73 -2.21
CA GLU A 114 -14.21 22.53 -1.04
C GLU A 114 -13.17 21.41 -1.20
N LEU A 115 -13.30 20.56 -2.23
CA LEU A 115 -12.37 19.47 -2.54
C LEU A 115 -11.55 19.73 -3.81
N ALA A 116 -11.80 20.85 -4.49
CA ALA A 116 -11.13 21.19 -5.74
C ALA A 116 -9.69 21.68 -5.49
N TYR A 117 -8.71 20.85 -5.87
CA TYR A 117 -7.30 21.22 -5.87
C TYR A 117 -6.78 21.45 -7.31
N PRO A 118 -6.06 22.56 -7.58
CA PRO A 118 -5.87 23.72 -6.71
C PRO A 118 -7.14 24.59 -6.60
N GLY A 119 -7.39 25.19 -5.43
CA GLY A 119 -8.55 26.05 -5.22
C GLY A 119 -8.51 26.84 -3.93
N THR A 120 -9.04 28.07 -3.93
CA THR A 120 -9.04 28.98 -2.76
C THR A 120 -9.92 28.52 -1.61
N PHE A 121 -10.77 27.51 -1.84
CA PHE A 121 -11.64 26.92 -0.82
C PHE A 121 -11.25 25.47 -0.50
N TYR A 122 -10.12 24.98 -0.99
CA TYR A 122 -9.70 23.59 -0.78
C TYR A 122 -9.50 23.28 0.71
N GLN A 123 -10.21 22.27 1.22
CA GLN A 123 -10.19 21.85 2.64
C GLN A 123 -9.54 20.47 2.85
N GLY A 124 -8.82 19.98 1.83
CA GLY A 124 -8.21 18.67 1.84
C GLY A 124 -9.17 17.57 1.40
N GLN A 125 -8.60 16.41 1.12
CA GLN A 125 -9.33 15.22 0.72
C GLN A 125 -10.29 14.72 1.81
N PRO A 126 -11.40 14.08 1.44
CA PRO A 126 -12.31 13.48 2.41
C PRO A 126 -11.67 12.24 3.06
N GLN A 127 -11.96 12.02 4.34
CA GLN A 127 -11.61 10.77 5.01
C GLN A 127 -12.45 9.62 4.44
N ASN A 128 -11.79 8.56 3.99
CA ASN A 128 -12.42 7.29 3.65
C ASN A 128 -11.39 6.17 3.82
N GLY A 129 -11.60 5.31 4.80
CA GLY A 129 -10.62 4.29 5.16
C GLY A 129 -11.24 3.19 5.98
N PHE A 130 -10.55 2.06 6.01
CA PHE A 130 -11.01 0.87 6.70
C PHE A 130 -9.82 0.06 7.22
N TYR A 131 -10.07 -0.66 8.31
CA TYR A 131 -9.24 -1.77 8.73
C TYR A 131 -9.75 -3.05 8.07
N SER A 132 -8.86 -3.93 7.66
CA SER A 132 -9.18 -5.30 7.27
C SER A 132 -8.28 -6.32 7.93
N GLU A 133 -8.84 -7.50 8.20
CA GLU A 133 -8.10 -8.63 8.76
C GLU A 133 -8.58 -9.94 8.16
N MET A 134 -7.64 -10.83 7.86
CA MET A 134 -7.91 -12.19 7.39
C MET A 134 -7.53 -13.22 8.44
N ALA A 135 -8.26 -14.33 8.48
CA ALA A 135 -7.95 -15.47 9.34
C ALA A 135 -8.45 -16.79 8.74
N ASN A 136 -7.91 -17.92 9.21
CA ASN A 136 -8.50 -19.21 8.89
C ASN A 136 -9.77 -19.41 9.72
N LYS A 137 -10.78 -20.07 9.15
CA LYS A 137 -12.01 -20.41 9.87
C LYS A 137 -11.75 -21.29 11.10
N THR A 138 -10.74 -22.14 11.05
CA THR A 138 -10.36 -23.04 12.15
C THR A 138 -9.84 -22.31 13.38
N ASP A 139 -9.41 -21.05 13.24
CA ASP A 139 -8.81 -20.28 14.32
C ASP A 139 -9.89 -19.66 15.24
N TYR A 140 -11.16 -19.68 14.81
CA TYR A 140 -12.29 -19.07 15.52
C TYR A 140 -13.51 -19.99 15.52
N LYS A 141 -14.33 -19.92 16.57
CA LYS A 141 -15.54 -20.76 16.68
C LYS A 141 -16.65 -20.33 15.70
N SER A 142 -16.68 -19.05 15.34
CA SER A 142 -17.69 -18.47 14.45
C SER A 142 -17.22 -17.14 13.83
N PRO A 143 -17.88 -16.65 12.76
CA PRO A 143 -17.61 -15.31 12.22
C PRO A 143 -17.82 -14.20 13.25
N SER A 144 -18.82 -14.35 14.14
CA SER A 144 -19.08 -13.39 15.21
C SER A 144 -17.95 -13.34 16.24
N ASP A 145 -17.34 -14.49 16.57
CA ASP A 145 -16.21 -14.51 17.50
C ASP A 145 -14.96 -13.85 16.89
N PHE A 146 -14.78 -13.98 15.58
CA PHE A 146 -13.74 -13.23 14.88
C PHE A 146 -14.01 -11.72 14.91
N ALA A 147 -15.25 -11.29 14.64
CA ALA A 147 -15.64 -9.88 14.76
C ALA A 147 -15.39 -9.32 16.17
N LYS A 148 -15.77 -10.07 17.22
CA LYS A 148 -15.50 -9.71 18.63
C LYS A 148 -14.01 -9.58 18.91
N THR A 149 -13.20 -10.49 18.37
CA THR A 149 -11.73 -10.43 18.54
C THR A 149 -11.17 -9.16 17.92
N ILE A 150 -11.62 -8.77 16.74
CA ILE A 150 -11.24 -7.50 16.11
C ILE A 150 -11.68 -6.32 16.98
N ASN A 151 -12.93 -6.34 17.44
CA ASN A 151 -13.53 -5.28 18.26
C ASN A 151 -12.90 -5.14 19.65
N SER A 152 -12.20 -6.15 20.16
CA SER A 152 -11.45 -6.05 21.41
C SER A 152 -10.14 -5.27 21.30
N GLY A 153 -9.67 -5.00 20.07
CA GLY A 153 -8.51 -4.15 19.85
C GLY A 153 -8.83 -2.67 20.00
N THR A 154 -7.79 -1.85 20.09
CA THR A 154 -7.91 -0.40 20.15
C THR A 154 -7.77 0.20 18.75
N PHE A 155 -8.74 1.01 18.35
CA PHE A 155 -8.71 1.79 17.12
C PHE A 155 -8.41 3.25 17.46
N GLU A 156 -7.39 3.81 16.83
CA GLU A 156 -7.13 5.25 16.83
C GLU A 156 -7.53 5.82 15.47
N ASP A 157 -8.30 6.89 15.50
CA ASP A 157 -8.85 7.54 14.31
C ASP A 157 -9.01 9.04 14.62
N VAL A 158 -7.94 9.78 14.35
CA VAL A 158 -7.81 11.18 14.74
C VAL A 158 -7.51 12.00 13.50
N CYS A 159 -8.36 12.98 13.22
CA CYS A 159 -8.18 13.87 12.08
C CYS A 159 -8.19 15.31 12.53
N ASP A 160 -7.25 16.09 11.97
CA ASP A 160 -7.23 17.53 12.12
C ASP A 160 -8.53 18.15 11.57
N PRO A 161 -9.04 19.21 12.21
CA PRO A 161 -10.27 19.88 11.78
C PRO A 161 -10.14 20.41 10.36
N LYS A 162 -11.28 20.50 9.66
CA LYS A 162 -11.33 21.12 8.33
C LYS A 162 -10.91 22.59 8.41
N LYS A 163 -10.05 23.01 7.51
CA LYS A 163 -9.62 24.40 7.30
C LYS A 163 -9.23 24.59 5.84
N THR A 164 -9.27 25.81 5.35
CA THR A 164 -8.85 26.14 3.98
C THR A 164 -7.33 26.07 3.87
N TYR A 165 -6.82 25.40 2.83
CA TYR A 165 -5.40 25.27 2.55
C TYR A 165 -4.78 26.59 2.09
N THR A 166 -3.71 27.00 2.77
CA THR A 166 -2.93 28.22 2.49
C THR A 166 -1.59 27.95 1.81
N GLY A 167 -1.25 26.69 1.53
CA GLY A 167 -0.06 26.31 0.75
C GLY A 167 1.13 25.77 1.54
N THR A 168 1.12 25.84 2.88
CA THR A 168 2.28 25.44 3.72
C THR A 168 1.93 24.52 4.89
N GLU A 169 0.65 24.31 5.13
CA GLU A 169 0.15 23.59 6.30
C GLU A 169 -0.23 22.16 5.96
N THR A 170 -0.30 21.30 6.97
CA THR A 170 -0.82 19.95 6.84
C THR A 170 -2.21 19.85 7.49
N ARG A 171 -2.98 18.84 7.08
CA ARG A 171 -4.20 18.40 7.76
C ARG A 171 -4.12 16.90 7.92
N LYS A 172 -3.63 16.46 9.08
CA LYS A 172 -3.29 15.07 9.32
C LYS A 172 -4.51 14.23 9.61
N TRP A 173 -4.46 12.98 9.15
CA TRP A 173 -5.37 11.92 9.56
C TRP A 173 -4.55 10.71 9.98
N LEU A 174 -4.59 10.42 11.28
CA LEU A 174 -3.93 9.30 11.93
C LEU A 174 -4.93 8.15 12.08
N LEU A 175 -4.52 6.98 11.59
CA LEU A 175 -5.25 5.74 11.72
C LEU A 175 -4.33 4.68 12.33
N GLU A 176 -4.82 4.00 13.37
CA GLU A 176 -4.07 2.91 14.00
C GLU A 176 -5.00 1.82 14.49
N TYR A 177 -4.49 0.58 14.46
CA TYR A 177 -5.08 -0.54 15.16
C TYR A 177 -4.05 -1.26 16.02
N LYS A 178 -4.41 -1.54 17.28
CA LYS A 178 -3.59 -2.26 18.26
C LYS A 178 -4.34 -3.45 18.85
N ARG A 179 -3.75 -4.65 18.78
CA ARG A 179 -4.26 -5.86 19.46
C ARG A 179 -3.12 -6.85 19.68
N GLU A 180 -3.04 -7.42 20.88
CA GLU A 180 -2.11 -8.50 21.26
C GLU A 180 -0.63 -8.14 21.03
N GLY A 181 -0.23 -6.94 21.43
CA GLY A 181 1.16 -6.47 21.28
C GLY A 181 1.57 -6.14 19.84
N ARG A 182 0.69 -6.35 18.86
CA ARG A 182 0.87 -5.94 17.47
C ARG A 182 0.16 -4.62 17.21
N ALA A 183 0.81 -3.76 16.43
CA ALA A 183 0.29 -2.46 16.02
C ALA A 183 0.45 -2.29 14.50
N LEU A 184 -0.47 -1.57 13.89
CA LEU A 184 -0.46 -1.23 12.47
C LEU A 184 -1.03 0.18 12.33
N GLY A 185 -0.28 1.12 11.77
CA GLY A 185 -0.76 2.49 11.63
C GLY A 185 -0.20 3.26 10.44
N ILE A 186 -0.96 4.28 10.04
CA ILE A 186 -0.66 5.20 8.95
C ILE A 186 -1.13 6.61 9.31
N GLU A 187 -0.30 7.61 8.99
CA GLU A 187 -0.65 9.03 9.02
C GLU A 187 -0.59 9.56 7.59
N VAL A 188 -1.68 10.16 7.12
CA VAL A 188 -1.76 10.82 5.80
C VAL A 188 -2.02 12.30 5.97
N ASP A 189 -1.46 13.12 5.09
CA ASP A 189 -1.85 14.51 4.96
C ASP A 189 -3.02 14.61 3.96
N LEU A 190 -4.16 15.11 4.42
CA LEU A 190 -5.33 15.31 3.59
C LEU A 190 -5.14 16.48 2.61
N PHE A 191 -4.19 17.39 2.83
CA PHE A 191 -3.84 18.39 1.81
C PHE A 191 -2.92 17.83 0.73
N ASP A 192 -1.88 17.09 1.11
CA ASP A 192 -0.93 16.43 0.21
C ASP A 192 -0.95 14.88 0.37
N TRP A 193 -1.95 14.25 -0.25
CA TRP A 193 -2.20 12.82 -0.10
C TRP A 193 -1.07 11.91 -0.59
N PHE A 194 -0.35 12.33 -1.63
CA PHE A 194 0.65 11.48 -2.29
C PHE A 194 1.96 11.40 -1.51
N GLN A 195 2.07 12.14 -0.40
CA GLN A 195 3.17 12.03 0.55
C GLN A 195 2.64 11.55 1.90
N PRO A 196 2.35 10.23 2.07
CA PRO A 196 1.98 9.68 3.36
C PRO A 196 3.02 10.08 4.40
N THR A 197 2.58 10.72 5.47
CA THR A 197 3.49 11.36 6.41
C THR A 197 4.24 10.33 7.24
N LYS A 198 3.57 9.24 7.66
CA LYS A 198 4.17 8.13 8.44
C LYS A 198 3.44 6.81 8.23
N ARG A 199 4.15 5.71 8.39
CA ARG A 199 3.60 4.33 8.45
C ARG A 199 4.38 3.56 9.50
N TRP A 200 3.75 2.69 10.29
CA TRP A 200 4.48 1.95 11.34
C TRP A 200 3.79 0.66 11.74
N THR A 201 4.58 -0.28 12.24
CA THR A 201 4.10 -1.49 12.93
C THR A 201 4.55 -1.48 14.39
N ASP A 202 4.28 -2.54 15.15
CA ASP A 202 4.89 -2.75 16.46
C ASP A 202 6.43 -2.76 16.44
N LYS A 203 7.05 -2.97 15.27
CA LYS A 203 8.50 -2.97 15.09
C LYS A 203 9.11 -1.59 14.82
N GLY A 204 8.28 -0.55 14.70
CA GLY A 204 8.70 0.81 14.40
C GLY A 204 8.20 1.32 13.05
N GLU A 205 8.76 2.47 12.65
CA GLU A 205 8.37 3.18 11.44
C GLU A 205 8.82 2.45 10.16
N ILE A 206 7.96 2.44 9.15
CA ILE A 206 8.21 1.92 7.80
C ILE A 206 8.44 3.13 6.90
N THR A 207 9.71 3.47 6.72
CA THR A 207 10.16 4.52 5.80
C THR A 207 9.98 4.08 4.35
N LEU A 208 10.06 5.06 3.44
CA LEU A 208 10.34 4.76 2.04
C LEU A 208 11.85 4.82 1.85
N PRO A 209 12.41 3.95 1.00
CA PRO A 209 11.73 2.91 0.22
C PRO A 209 11.42 1.63 1.02
N MET A 210 10.60 0.75 0.44
CA MET A 210 9.98 -0.38 1.17
C MET A 210 10.87 -1.62 1.34
N LEU A 211 12.03 -1.68 0.68
CA LEU A 211 12.96 -2.79 0.76
C LEU A 211 14.18 -2.40 1.60
N GLU A 212 14.13 -2.62 2.92
CA GLU A 212 15.30 -2.43 3.80
C GLU A 212 15.48 -3.65 4.71
N SER A 213 16.63 -4.31 4.60
CA SER A 213 17.01 -5.45 5.42
C SER A 213 18.52 -5.67 5.33
N LYS A 214 19.04 -6.58 6.17
CA LYS A 214 20.46 -7.01 6.11
C LYS A 214 20.85 -7.74 4.80
N TRP A 215 19.89 -8.05 3.93
CA TRP A 215 20.09 -8.78 2.67
C TRP A 215 19.67 -8.00 1.44
N ALA A 216 18.82 -6.98 1.59
CA ALA A 216 18.25 -6.23 0.48
C ALA A 216 18.01 -4.79 0.91
N ILE A 217 18.45 -3.84 0.10
CA ILE A 217 18.25 -2.41 0.29
C ILE A 217 17.80 -1.83 -1.04
N GLU A 218 16.71 -1.10 -1.05
CA GLU A 218 16.37 -0.08 -2.04
C GLU A 218 16.71 1.27 -1.40
N ASP A 219 17.24 2.23 -2.16
CA ASP A 219 17.43 3.60 -1.71
C ASP A 219 17.48 4.59 -2.87
N ARG A 220 17.71 5.87 -2.53
CA ARG A 220 18.01 6.95 -3.49
C ARG A 220 19.33 7.65 -3.18
N SER A 221 20.22 7.00 -2.42
CA SER A 221 21.49 7.61 -1.98
C SER A 221 22.52 7.63 -3.10
N GLY A 222 22.38 6.75 -4.09
CA GLY A 222 23.39 6.52 -5.11
C GLY A 222 24.57 5.66 -4.63
N ASP A 223 24.56 5.17 -3.38
CA ASP A 223 25.60 4.29 -2.82
C ASP A 223 25.00 3.28 -1.82
N ILE A 224 24.56 2.13 -2.33
CA ILE A 224 24.04 1.03 -1.50
C ILE A 224 25.19 0.10 -1.13
N SER A 225 25.36 -0.19 0.17
CA SER A 225 26.36 -1.14 0.67
C SER A 225 25.73 -2.27 1.49
N ILE A 226 25.89 -3.52 1.03
CA ILE A 226 25.42 -4.74 1.72
C ILE A 226 26.57 -5.75 1.76
N GLN A 227 27.03 -6.13 2.96
CA GLN A 227 28.04 -7.19 3.15
C GLN A 227 29.32 -7.03 2.30
N ASN A 228 29.84 -5.80 2.20
CA ASN A 228 30.99 -5.41 1.38
C ASN A 228 30.79 -5.52 -0.14
N VAL A 229 29.55 -5.69 -0.60
CA VAL A 229 29.14 -5.41 -1.98
C VAL A 229 28.65 -3.97 -2.02
N GLN A 230 29.03 -3.21 -3.05
CA GLN A 230 28.56 -1.83 -3.24
C GLN A 230 27.91 -1.67 -4.60
N LEU A 231 26.74 -1.03 -4.64
CA LEU A 231 26.11 -0.54 -5.85
C LEU A 231 26.18 0.98 -5.85
N LYS A 232 26.82 1.55 -6.86
CA LYS A 232 26.88 3.00 -7.08
C LYS A 232 26.04 3.39 -8.29
N THR A 233 25.19 4.38 -8.13
CA THR A 233 24.34 4.97 -9.17
C THR A 233 24.29 6.49 -9.00
N LYS A 234 23.43 7.15 -9.76
CA LYS A 234 23.13 8.57 -9.60
C LYS A 234 22.39 8.79 -8.28
N GLU A 235 22.74 9.86 -7.56
CA GLU A 235 22.04 10.29 -6.36
C GLU A 235 20.61 10.74 -6.71
N ASN A 236 19.70 10.66 -5.73
CA ASN A 236 18.29 11.00 -5.88
C ASN A 236 17.52 10.15 -6.90
N GLU A 237 18.06 9.02 -7.34
CA GLU A 237 17.39 8.07 -8.24
C GLU A 237 17.22 6.70 -7.58
N VAL A 238 16.18 5.96 -7.96
CA VAL A 238 15.86 4.68 -7.30
C VAL A 238 16.80 3.57 -7.78
N SER A 239 17.50 2.97 -6.83
CA SER A 239 18.30 1.77 -7.04
C SER A 239 18.04 0.76 -5.93
N TRP A 240 18.30 -0.52 -6.20
CA TRP A 240 18.22 -1.55 -5.18
C TRP A 240 19.26 -2.64 -5.38
N MET A 241 19.64 -3.28 -4.28
CA MET A 241 20.57 -4.40 -4.26
C MET A 241 20.09 -5.47 -3.29
N TYR A 242 20.25 -6.73 -3.68
CA TYR A 242 20.10 -7.92 -2.86
C TYR A 242 21.39 -8.71 -2.84
N VAL A 243 21.79 -9.17 -1.66
CA VAL A 243 22.88 -10.12 -1.44
C VAL A 243 22.32 -11.30 -0.68
N SER A 244 22.38 -12.47 -1.30
CA SER A 244 21.89 -13.71 -0.70
C SER A 244 22.65 -14.08 0.59
N PRO A 245 22.00 -14.80 1.53
CA PRO A 245 22.68 -15.27 2.75
C PRO A 245 23.92 -16.13 2.52
N SER A 246 23.95 -16.91 1.45
CA SER A 246 25.11 -17.72 1.05
C SER A 246 26.21 -16.90 0.38
N LYS A 247 25.93 -15.63 0.02
CA LYS A 247 26.78 -14.75 -0.80
C LYS A 247 27.07 -15.29 -2.20
N GLU A 248 26.31 -16.27 -2.65
CA GLU A 248 26.48 -16.89 -3.97
C GLU A 248 25.70 -16.15 -5.06
N THR A 249 24.70 -15.35 -4.67
CA THR A 249 23.88 -14.52 -5.56
C THR A 249 23.89 -13.08 -5.08
N ILE A 250 24.13 -12.16 -6.02
CA ILE A 250 23.98 -10.72 -5.87
C ILE A 250 23.06 -10.25 -7.00
N VAL A 251 22.03 -9.48 -6.68
CA VAL A 251 21.19 -8.81 -7.68
C VAL A 251 21.27 -7.33 -7.42
N ALA A 252 21.48 -6.53 -8.45
CA ALA A 252 21.54 -5.08 -8.35
C ALA A 252 20.77 -4.48 -9.51
N ALA A 253 20.01 -3.42 -9.26
CA ALA A 253 19.24 -2.78 -10.30
C ALA A 253 19.18 -1.27 -10.14
N TYR A 254 19.02 -0.61 -11.28
CA TYR A 254 18.75 0.81 -11.40
C TYR A 254 17.48 1.01 -12.22
N HIS A 255 16.53 1.76 -11.67
CA HIS A 255 15.25 2.09 -12.31
C HIS A 255 14.90 3.56 -12.07
N GLY A 256 15.90 4.44 -12.17
CA GLY A 256 15.71 5.89 -12.05
C GLY A 256 15.00 6.50 -13.26
N PHE A 257 14.61 7.77 -13.13
CA PHE A 257 13.96 8.53 -14.20
C PHE A 257 14.96 9.13 -15.19
N GLU A 258 16.20 9.37 -14.75
CA GLU A 258 17.27 9.93 -15.58
C GLU A 258 18.35 8.88 -15.87
N ASP A 259 19.17 9.10 -16.91
CA ASP A 259 20.31 8.23 -17.17
C ASP A 259 21.32 8.27 -16.01
N SER A 260 21.97 7.12 -15.75
CA SER A 260 22.95 6.96 -14.69
C SER A 260 24.11 6.05 -15.07
N ALA A 261 25.30 6.39 -14.56
CA ALA A 261 26.38 5.43 -14.45
C ALA A 261 26.04 4.40 -13.35
N LEU A 262 26.01 3.12 -13.70
CA LEU A 262 25.81 2.01 -12.75
C LEU A 262 27.13 1.30 -12.50
N ARG A 263 27.52 1.11 -11.24
CA ARG A 263 28.70 0.31 -10.89
C ARG A 263 28.42 -0.64 -9.74
N LEU A 264 28.63 -1.93 -9.97
CA LEU A 264 28.58 -2.97 -8.95
C LEU A 264 30.01 -3.38 -8.57
N VAL A 265 30.36 -3.22 -7.29
CA VAL A 265 31.65 -3.54 -6.70
C VAL A 265 31.50 -4.76 -5.80
N PHE A 266 32.28 -5.81 -6.07
CA PHE A 266 32.30 -7.05 -5.32
C PHE A 266 33.24 -6.97 -4.10
N PRO A 267 33.15 -7.91 -3.14
CA PRO A 267 33.95 -7.86 -1.91
C PRO A 267 35.47 -7.90 -2.12
N ASP A 268 35.93 -8.49 -3.23
CA ASP A 268 37.34 -8.54 -3.62
C ASP A 268 37.82 -7.30 -4.39
N LYS A 269 36.98 -6.26 -4.47
CA LYS A 269 37.19 -5.00 -5.20
C LYS A 269 37.19 -5.13 -6.73
N SER A 270 36.87 -6.31 -7.28
CA SER A 270 36.46 -6.38 -8.68
C SER A 270 35.16 -5.60 -8.88
N SER A 271 34.96 -5.06 -10.07
CA SER A 271 33.72 -4.35 -10.37
C SER A 271 33.34 -4.42 -11.84
N VAL A 272 32.04 -4.30 -12.08
CA VAL A 272 31.46 -4.06 -13.40
C VAL A 272 30.81 -2.69 -13.40
N ALA A 273 31.02 -1.92 -14.47
CA ALA A 273 30.46 -0.59 -14.62
C ALA A 273 29.79 -0.43 -15.99
N PHE A 274 28.67 0.28 -16.01
CA PHE A 274 27.99 0.76 -17.20
C PHE A 274 28.03 2.30 -17.13
N PRO A 275 28.70 2.98 -18.07
CA PRO A 275 28.89 4.43 -17.99
C PRO A 275 27.61 5.24 -18.03
N ASN A 276 26.61 4.79 -18.81
CA ASN A 276 25.36 5.51 -18.98
C ASN A 276 24.22 4.57 -19.42
N ILE A 277 23.32 4.25 -18.47
CA ILE A 277 22.13 3.44 -18.70
C ILE A 277 20.86 4.20 -18.29
N GLU A 278 19.76 3.93 -18.98
CA GLU A 278 18.43 4.41 -18.60
C GLU A 278 17.86 3.59 -17.44
N ALA A 279 18.01 2.27 -17.52
CA ALA A 279 17.60 1.31 -16.49
C ALA A 279 18.35 -0.01 -16.68
N GLY A 280 18.41 -0.84 -15.66
CA GLY A 280 18.96 -2.18 -15.83
C GLY A 280 19.03 -3.01 -14.57
N ILE A 281 19.21 -4.31 -14.76
CA ILE A 281 19.38 -5.31 -13.71
C ILE A 281 20.63 -6.14 -13.99
N LEU A 282 21.43 -6.33 -12.94
CA LEU A 282 22.61 -7.17 -12.89
C LEU A 282 22.32 -8.33 -11.95
N ILE A 283 22.56 -9.55 -12.41
CA ILE A 283 22.44 -10.77 -11.61
C ILE A 283 23.80 -11.45 -11.64
N TRP A 284 24.51 -11.40 -10.53
CA TRP A 284 25.73 -12.17 -10.34
C TRP A 284 25.39 -13.45 -9.58
N HIS A 285 25.76 -14.61 -10.12
CA HIS A 285 25.64 -15.90 -9.47
C HIS A 285 26.92 -16.72 -9.65
N LYS A 286 27.62 -17.03 -8.55
CA LYS A 286 28.83 -17.88 -8.54
C LYS A 286 29.87 -17.53 -9.61
N GLY A 287 30.12 -16.23 -9.80
CA GLY A 287 31.09 -15.73 -10.77
C GLY A 287 30.56 -15.52 -12.19
N ILE A 288 29.29 -15.79 -12.45
CA ILE A 288 28.64 -15.49 -13.72
C ILE A 288 27.80 -14.24 -13.51
N LEU A 289 28.09 -13.19 -14.28
CA LEU A 289 27.28 -11.98 -14.34
C LEU A 289 26.36 -12.03 -15.55
N GLU A 290 25.07 -12.09 -15.30
CA GLU A 290 24.02 -11.86 -16.28
C GLU A 290 23.51 -10.42 -16.14
N TYR A 291 23.25 -9.75 -17.27
CA TYR A 291 22.73 -8.40 -17.22
C TYR A 291 21.69 -8.14 -18.31
N ASN A 292 20.72 -7.29 -17.99
CA ASN A 292 19.81 -6.68 -18.93
C ASN A 292 19.78 -5.18 -18.63
N VAL A 293 20.30 -4.38 -19.55
CA VAL A 293 20.44 -2.92 -19.41
C VAL A 293 19.86 -2.23 -20.64
N LEU A 294 19.24 -1.08 -20.42
CA LEU A 294 18.67 -0.19 -21.42
C LEU A 294 19.47 1.11 -21.47
N GLY A 295 19.46 1.77 -22.63
CA GLY A 295 20.17 3.03 -22.87
C GLY A 295 21.34 2.90 -23.85
N ASN A 296 22.17 3.95 -23.89
CA ASN A 296 23.18 4.15 -24.93
C ASN A 296 24.44 3.28 -24.74
N ASP A 297 24.87 3.04 -23.49
CA ASP A 297 26.10 2.30 -23.19
C ASP A 297 25.82 0.95 -22.52
N GLN A 298 25.40 -0.03 -23.32
CA GLN A 298 25.00 -1.36 -22.85
C GLN A 298 26.18 -2.32 -22.64
N ASN A 299 27.40 -1.91 -22.97
CA ASN A 299 28.60 -2.74 -22.84
C ASN A 299 29.24 -2.55 -21.46
N PRO A 300 29.44 -3.62 -20.69
CA PRO A 300 30.06 -3.52 -19.37
C PRO A 300 31.56 -3.23 -19.49
N ILE A 301 32.03 -2.31 -18.65
CA ILE A 301 33.44 -2.10 -18.36
C ILE A 301 33.80 -2.93 -17.13
N VAL A 302 34.72 -3.89 -17.29
CA VAL A 302 35.21 -4.74 -16.19
C VAL A 302 36.49 -4.15 -15.61
N ILE A 303 36.48 -3.86 -14.32
CA ILE A 303 37.64 -3.35 -13.59
C ILE A 303 38.06 -4.44 -12.60
N ASN A 304 39.21 -5.07 -12.88
CA ASN A 304 39.72 -6.28 -12.23
C ASN A 304 38.78 -7.48 -12.36
N LYS A 305 39.28 -8.58 -12.94
CA LYS A 305 38.43 -9.73 -13.23
C LYS A 305 37.97 -10.49 -11.97
N GLY A 306 38.78 -10.57 -10.92
CA GLY A 306 38.41 -11.06 -9.57
C GLY A 306 37.24 -12.05 -9.50
N ALA A 307 36.13 -11.62 -8.90
CA ALA A 307 34.90 -12.38 -8.69
C ALA A 307 34.09 -12.67 -9.96
N LEU A 308 34.56 -12.30 -11.16
CA LEU A 308 33.88 -12.46 -12.44
C LEU A 308 34.60 -13.50 -13.33
N ASN A 309 33.98 -14.65 -13.50
CA ASN A 309 34.43 -15.70 -14.42
C ASN A 309 33.89 -15.48 -15.84
N LYS A 310 32.60 -15.12 -15.94
CA LYS A 310 31.85 -15.01 -17.20
C LYS A 310 30.85 -13.87 -17.13
N ILE A 311 30.59 -13.23 -18.27
CA ILE A 311 29.59 -12.17 -18.42
C ILE A 311 28.66 -12.53 -19.59
N ILE A 312 27.36 -12.37 -19.41
CA ILE A 312 26.31 -12.74 -20.35
C ILE A 312 25.30 -11.59 -20.43
N GLN A 313 25.00 -11.13 -21.64
CA GLN A 313 23.90 -10.21 -21.89
C GLN A 313 22.62 -11.03 -22.16
N ASN A 314 21.53 -10.67 -21.48
CA ASN A 314 20.19 -11.23 -21.67
C ASN A 314 19.31 -10.27 -22.47
#